data_AF-A0A925VRT2-F1
#
_entry.id   AF-A0A925VRT2-F1
#
_cell.length_a   1.000
_cell.length_b   1.000
_cell.length_c   1.000
_cell.angle_alpha   90.00
_cell.angle_beta   90.00
_cell.angle_gamma   90.00
#
_symmetry.space_group_name_H-M   'P 1'
#
loop_
_entity.id
_entity.type
_entity.pdbx_description
1 polymer ?
#
loop_
_entity_poly.entity_id
_entity_poly.type
_entity_poly.pdbx_seq_one_letter_code
_entity_poly.pdbx_strand_id
1 'polypeptide(L)' 'MKIAILGKPFDDESLPFVQALLDDLASRQTAILVVESFHEYLTERLT' A
#
# COMPACT_ATOMS: atom_id res chain seq x y z
N MET A 1 -6.14 -15.33 -0.77
CA MET A 1 -5.03 -15.11 -1.73
C MET A 1 -3.95 -14.26 -1.07
N LYS A 2 -2.70 -14.31 -1.57
CA LYS A 2 -1.60 -13.47 -1.09
C LYS A 2 -1.14 -12.55 -2.23
N ILE A 3 -1.00 -11.26 -1.95
CA ILE A 3 -0.50 -10.27 -2.91
C ILE A 3 0.79 -9.68 -2.36
N ALA A 4 1.86 -9.70 -3.16
CA ALA A 4 3.11 -9.04 -2.85
C ALA A 4 3.12 -7.66 -3.53
N ILE A 5 3.31 -6.60 -2.76
CA ILE A 5 3.41 -5.22 -3.25
C ILE A 5 4.87 -4.79 -3.18
N LEU A 6 5.44 -4.50 -4.36
CA LEU A 6 6.78 -3.99 -4.56
C LEU A 6 6.64 -2.58 -5.14
N GLY A 7 6.75 -1.57 -4.29
CA GLY A 7 6.58 -0.18 -4.67
C GLY A 7 7.89 0.58 -4.75
N LYS A 8 7.87 1.64 -5.56
CA LYS A 8 8.83 2.75 -5.49
C LYS A 8 8.12 3.95 -4.87
N PRO A 9 8.88 4.92 -4.32
CA PRO A 9 8.31 6.21 -3.95
C PRO A 9 7.48 6.81 -5.10
N PHE A 10 6.40 7.47 -4.73
CA PHE A 10 5.43 8.07 -5.64
C PHE A 10 5.10 9.50 -5.20
N ASP A 11 4.45 10.25 -6.07
CA ASP A 11 4.02 11.62 -5.80
C ASP A 11 2.77 11.67 -4.91
N ASP A 12 2.57 12.77 -4.19
CA ASP A 12 1.43 12.90 -3.28
C ASP A 12 0.07 12.85 -4.02
N GLU A 13 0.08 13.14 -5.32
CA GLU A 13 -1.09 12.98 -6.20
C GLU A 13 -1.55 11.51 -6.29
N SER A 14 -0.64 10.55 -6.17
CA SER A 14 -0.95 9.12 -6.20
C SER A 14 -1.48 8.57 -4.87
N LEU A 15 -1.31 9.31 -3.76
CA LEU A 15 -1.64 8.85 -2.41
C LEU A 15 -3.10 8.36 -2.25
N PRO A 16 -4.13 9.08 -2.74
CA PRO A 16 -5.52 8.64 -2.57
C PRO A 16 -5.81 7.32 -3.28
N PHE A 17 -5.14 7.05 -4.39
CA PHE A 17 -5.32 5.81 -5.16
C PHE A 17 -4.64 4.62 -4.47
N VAL A 18 -3.49 4.85 -3.84
CA VAL A 18 -2.79 3.83 -3.07
C VAL A 18 -3.58 3.46 -1.81
N GLN A 19 -4.13 4.45 -1.11
CA GLN A 19 -5.02 4.22 0.03
C GLN A 19 -6.26 3.41 -0.40
N ALA A 20 -6.95 3.83 -1.47
CA ALA A 20 -8.13 3.13 -1.96
C ALA A 20 -7.84 1.68 -2.38
N LEU A 21 -6.67 1.41 -2.97
CA LEU A 21 -6.22 0.05 -3.28
C LEU A 21 -6.06 -0.80 -2.03
N LEU A 22 -5.36 -0.28 -1.01
CA LEU A 22 -5.14 -1.01 0.24
C LEU A 22 -6.45 -1.25 0.99
N ASP A 23 -7.36 -0.28 1.00
CA ASP A 23 -8.69 -0.40 1.60
C ASP A 23 -9.54 -1.49 0.91
N ASP A 24 -9.57 -1.53 -0.44
CA ASP A 24 -10.28 -2.58 -1.18
C ASP A 24 -9.68 -3.97 -0.90
N LEU A 25 -8.36 -4.09 -0.88
CA LEU A 25 -7.69 -5.35 -0.54
C LEU A 25 -7.97 -5.81 0.89
N ALA A 26 -7.99 -4.87 1.85
CA ALA A 26 -8.33 -5.14 3.24
C ALA A 26 -9.81 -5.57 3.39
N SER A 27 -10.73 -4.92 2.69
CA SER A 27 -12.16 -5.27 2.69
C SER A 27 -12.41 -6.71 2.22
N ARG A 28 -11.56 -7.20 1.32
CA ARG A 28 -11.58 -8.58 0.79
C ARG A 28 -10.83 -9.58 1.66
N GLN A 29 -10.32 -9.16 2.82
CA GLN A 29 -9.49 -9.96 3.72
C GLN A 29 -8.27 -10.58 3.00
N THR A 30 -7.69 -9.82 2.07
CA THR A 30 -6.52 -10.27 1.31
C THR A 30 -5.26 -10.12 2.16
N ALA A 31 -4.44 -11.16 2.23
CA ALA A 31 -3.14 -11.06 2.87
C ALA A 31 -2.17 -10.28 1.97
N ILE A 32 -1.72 -9.13 2.44
CA ILE A 32 -0.78 -8.25 1.73
C ILE A 32 0.61 -8.42 2.34
N LEU A 33 1.60 -8.64 1.49
CA LEU A 33 3.02 -8.65 1.86
C LEU A 33 3.66 -7.43 1.20
N VAL A 34 4.17 -6.50 2.01
CA VAL A 34 4.82 -5.28 1.53
C VAL A 34 6.31 -5.38 1.83
N VAL A 35 7.16 -5.00 0.86
CA VAL A 35 8.61 -4.92 1.10
C VAL A 35 8.90 -3.82 2.13
N GLU A 36 9.81 -4.08 3.07
CA GLU A 36 10.08 -3.22 4.23
C GLU A 36 10.33 -1.76 3.86
N SER A 37 11.21 -1.50 2.89
CA SER A 37 11.52 -0.13 2.44
C SER A 37 10.29 0.64 1.91
N PHE A 38 9.34 -0.09 1.30
CA PHE A 38 8.11 0.53 0.81
C PHE A 38 7.09 0.69 1.95
N HIS A 39 7.07 -0.23 2.91
CA HIS A 39 6.24 -0.11 4.11
C HIS A 39 6.66 1.12 4.96
N GLU A 40 7.95 1.36 5.15
CA GLU A 40 8.46 2.55 5.83
C GLU A 40 7.97 3.82 5.12
N TYR A 41 8.17 3.89 3.81
CA TYR A 41 7.72 5.00 2.98
C TYR A 41 6.19 5.23 3.06
N LEU A 42 5.37 4.16 3.09
CA LEU A 42 3.92 4.26 3.23
C LEU A 42 3.51 4.71 4.64
N THR A 43 4.20 4.24 5.68
CA THR A 43 3.85 4.53 7.09
C THR A 43 3.93 6.03 7.41
N GLU A 44 4.84 6.75 6.76
CA GLU A 44 4.97 8.20 6.93
C GLU A 44 3.88 9.01 6.20
N ARG A 45 3.16 8.39 5.27
CA ARG A 45 2.29 9.08 4.31
C ARG A 45 0.82 8.65 4.38
N LEU A 46 0.53 7.45 4.88
CA LEU A 46 -0.83 6.96 5.10
C LEU A 46 -1.25 7.25 6.54
N THR A 47 -2.45 7.79 6.72
CA THR A 47 -3.07 8.15 8.02
C THR A 47 -4.32 7.34 8.28
#